data_AF-A0AA84ZRA9-F1
#
_entry.id   AF-A0AA84ZRA9-F1
#
_cell.length_a   1.000
_cell.length_b   1.000
_cell.length_c   1.000
_cell.angle_alpha   90.00
_cell.angle_beta   90.00
_cell.angle_gamma   90.00
#
_symmetry.space_group_name_H-M   'P 1'
#
loop_
_entity.id
_entity.type
_entity.pdbx_description
1 polymer ?
#
loop_
_entity_poly.entity_id
_entity_poly.type
_entity_poly.pdbx_seq_one_letter_code
_entity_poly.pdbx_strand_id
1 'polypeptide(L)'
;MVIARELKEAEIKQKREEEEEVEQELTLAVLKPDVVQSGIAEQIIRELEEEGIQILESQEHLFTTEEAEIFYENVKDQPYFQDLVEFMTSGPSKIIVCAIKGKQGIIDKLRGLIGPSIFEKDSEEMNETIRAKYGTGIIKNAIHASSSKEEATRELAFFYPGYEPPVITVKRTQSVGKGYEETVYGTGTHGIERTVAVLRPQAYELYKDEIVKQIKNAGFTIALEKVIQLTKEQVEEYYKEHMGQPYFGELTTVMSSGPCLALLLAREDAVAKWREMLGPASISEAKSTAPGSLRAQFTMKLPTKMTSEKGEGINLIHGSANDHEVEKDINVFFPVEKTIAAIKPDAYANRDEIIERIESAGFHVAARKETNLTKDIARKLYENCSGQPFYDDLVNHMVSGQTLFMVLTRSNAISGWRQLMGPTDPNKASDESSESIRAIYGRDILRNAVHGSSNKDEVQRIQNLLFTGIEANEENQTISSRSSRRDSINEEMDMDKAHSYAVKEEQEAESARSQENEEIKDEENMLNTQIVNDEENIEVNLIHSERQQFTNSDDKTQHEENELTEIITDTMPIGESVEKTETSSSSSSDT
;
A
#
# COMPACT_ATOMS: atom_id res chain seq x y z
N MET A 1 -10.77 -18.26 -57.93
CA MET A 1 -11.80 -17.35 -57.36
C MET A 1 -12.39 -17.90 -56.06
N VAL A 2 -12.76 -19.17 -55.97
CA VAL A 2 -13.30 -19.78 -54.72
C VAL A 2 -12.26 -19.79 -53.58
N ILE A 3 -11.02 -20.22 -53.85
CA ILE A 3 -9.93 -20.20 -52.85
C ILE A 3 -9.57 -18.77 -52.39
N ALA A 4 -9.67 -17.78 -53.27
CA ALA A 4 -9.44 -16.36 -52.93
C ALA A 4 -10.61 -15.74 -52.15
N ARG A 5 -11.79 -16.37 -52.19
CA ARG A 5 -12.98 -15.98 -51.43
C ARG A 5 -12.97 -16.66 -50.06
N GLU A 6 -12.55 -17.92 -49.99
CA GLU A 6 -12.35 -18.66 -48.75
C GLU A 6 -11.17 -18.10 -47.92
N LEU A 7 -10.08 -17.63 -48.56
CA LEU A 7 -9.01 -16.93 -47.86
C LEU A 7 -9.45 -15.54 -47.36
N LYS A 8 -10.31 -14.83 -48.09
CA LYS A 8 -10.91 -13.56 -47.62
C LYS A 8 -11.96 -13.76 -46.53
N GLU A 9 -12.73 -14.83 -46.58
CA GLU A 9 -13.72 -15.19 -45.54
C GLU A 9 -13.04 -15.78 -44.30
N ALA A 10 -11.89 -16.43 -44.44
CA ALA A 10 -11.02 -16.82 -43.33
C ALA A 10 -10.25 -15.64 -42.71
N GLU A 11 -9.89 -14.61 -43.50
CA GLU A 11 -9.33 -13.34 -42.99
C GLU A 11 -10.38 -12.46 -42.27
N ILE A 12 -11.67 -12.61 -42.58
CA ILE A 12 -12.77 -11.81 -41.98
C ILE A 12 -13.34 -12.43 -40.69
N LYS A 13 -12.92 -13.65 -40.32
CA LYS A 13 -13.39 -14.34 -39.09
C LYS A 13 -12.31 -14.54 -38.02
N GLN A 14 -11.24 -13.75 -38.03
CA GLN A 14 -10.47 -13.53 -36.81
C GLN A 14 -11.23 -12.53 -35.93
N LYS A 15 -12.00 -13.03 -34.95
CA LYS A 15 -12.24 -12.23 -33.74
C LYS A 15 -10.87 -11.89 -33.18
N ARG A 16 -10.45 -10.63 -33.36
CA ARG A 16 -9.31 -10.10 -32.60
C ARG A 16 -9.81 -9.90 -31.18
N GLU A 17 -9.47 -10.85 -30.33
CA GLU A 17 -9.48 -10.65 -28.89
C GLU A 17 -8.21 -9.87 -28.56
N GLU A 18 -8.37 -8.57 -28.35
CA GLU A 18 -7.30 -7.72 -27.84
C GLU A 18 -7.49 -7.65 -26.33
N GLU A 19 -6.61 -8.33 -25.60
CA GLU A 19 -6.48 -8.19 -24.15
C GLU A 19 -5.62 -6.95 -23.89
N GLU A 20 -6.23 -5.91 -23.33
CA GLU A 20 -5.55 -4.69 -22.95
C GLU A 20 -5.54 -4.63 -21.42
N GLU A 21 -4.36 -4.71 -20.82
CA GLU A 21 -4.21 -4.40 -19.39
C GLU A 21 -4.33 -2.89 -19.23
N VAL A 22 -5.35 -2.45 -18.49
CA VAL A 22 -5.60 -1.05 -18.23
C VAL A 22 -5.56 -0.83 -16.72
N GLU A 23 -4.61 -0.02 -16.30
CA GLU A 23 -4.47 0.41 -14.90
C GLU A 23 -5.78 1.04 -14.41
N GLN A 24 -6.35 0.58 -13.29
CA GLN A 24 -7.58 1.16 -12.76
C GLN A 24 -7.34 2.62 -12.35
N GLU A 25 -8.10 3.56 -12.92
CA GLU A 25 -8.03 4.94 -12.47
C GLU A 25 -8.62 5.06 -11.06
N LEU A 26 -7.82 5.59 -10.15
CA LEU A 26 -8.21 5.89 -8.79
C LEU A 26 -8.29 7.40 -8.59
N THR A 27 -9.19 7.80 -7.70
CA THR A 27 -9.21 9.15 -7.16
C THR A 27 -9.43 9.12 -5.67
N LEU A 28 -9.02 10.19 -5.00
CA LEU A 28 -9.24 10.34 -3.58
C LEU A 28 -10.33 11.39 -3.36
N ALA A 29 -11.24 11.09 -2.44
CA ALA A 29 -12.18 12.06 -1.92
C ALA A 29 -11.99 12.25 -0.42
N VAL A 30 -12.13 13.48 0.04
CA VAL A 30 -12.08 13.83 1.46
C VAL A 30 -13.44 14.38 1.85
N LEU A 31 -14.20 13.61 2.61
CA LEU A 31 -15.41 14.05 3.28
C LEU A 31 -15.00 14.88 4.49
N LYS A 32 -15.48 16.12 4.54
CA LYS A 32 -15.02 17.16 5.45
C LYS A 32 -15.50 16.94 6.90
N PRO A 33 -14.85 17.57 7.89
CA PRO A 33 -15.16 17.32 9.30
C PRO A 33 -16.61 17.54 9.69
N ASP A 34 -17.30 18.50 9.06
CA ASP A 34 -18.70 18.80 9.33
C ASP A 34 -19.65 17.66 8.92
N VAL A 35 -19.40 17.00 7.79
CA VAL A 35 -20.22 15.87 7.34
C VAL A 35 -19.91 14.58 8.08
N VAL A 36 -18.67 14.41 8.56
CA VAL A 36 -18.30 13.26 9.42
C VAL A 36 -18.96 13.40 10.79
N GLN A 37 -18.81 14.56 11.44
CA GLN A 37 -19.38 14.82 12.77
C GLN A 37 -20.91 14.75 12.79
N SER A 38 -21.57 15.12 11.70
CA SER A 38 -23.04 15.07 11.57
C SER A 38 -23.56 13.69 11.15
N GLY A 39 -22.68 12.71 10.90
CA GLY A 39 -23.04 11.36 10.44
C GLY A 39 -23.52 11.30 8.98
N ILE A 40 -23.39 12.41 8.24
CA ILE A 40 -23.79 12.54 6.84
C ILE A 40 -22.79 11.84 5.90
N ALA A 41 -21.53 11.68 6.31
CA ALA A 41 -20.48 11.03 5.52
C ALA A 41 -20.91 9.66 4.96
N GLU A 42 -21.54 8.82 5.77
CA GLU A 42 -22.03 7.50 5.36
C GLU A 42 -23.19 7.58 4.34
N GLN A 43 -24.00 8.64 4.40
CA GLN A 43 -25.02 8.88 3.40
C GLN A 43 -24.41 9.29 2.06
N ILE A 44 -23.39 10.15 2.08
CA ILE A 44 -22.66 10.55 0.87
C ILE A 44 -21.99 9.33 0.23
N ILE A 45 -21.36 8.46 1.02
CA ILE A 45 -20.75 7.21 0.53
C ILE A 45 -21.80 6.34 -0.17
N ARG A 46 -22.98 6.14 0.44
CA ARG A 46 -24.07 5.38 -0.20
C ARG A 46 -24.54 6.01 -1.50
N GLU A 47 -24.69 7.34 -1.57
CA GLU A 47 -25.06 8.03 -2.82
C GLU A 47 -23.99 7.82 -3.91
N LEU A 48 -22.70 7.85 -3.56
CA LEU A 48 -21.61 7.56 -4.50
C LEU A 48 -21.65 6.11 -5.01
N GLU A 49 -21.92 5.15 -4.12
CA GLU A 49 -22.05 3.73 -4.46
C GLU A 49 -23.26 3.43 -5.37
N GLU A 50 -24.41 4.07 -5.10
CA GLU A 50 -25.62 3.98 -5.93
C GLU A 50 -25.38 4.50 -7.36
N GLU A 51 -24.56 5.54 -7.49
CA GLU A 51 -24.09 6.08 -8.77
C GLU A 51 -23.00 5.21 -9.42
N GLY A 52 -22.62 4.08 -8.82
CA GLY A 52 -21.67 3.12 -9.36
C GLY A 52 -20.21 3.57 -9.21
N ILE A 53 -19.87 4.27 -8.13
CA ILE A 53 -18.50 4.47 -7.66
C ILE A 53 -18.20 3.40 -6.61
N GLN A 54 -17.10 2.67 -6.79
CA GLN A 54 -16.64 1.69 -5.83
C GLN A 54 -15.69 2.36 -4.83
N ILE A 55 -15.96 2.19 -3.54
CA ILE A 55 -15.04 2.58 -2.47
C ILE A 55 -14.10 1.40 -2.25
N LEU A 56 -12.81 1.59 -2.53
CA LEU A 56 -11.80 0.54 -2.41
C LEU A 56 -11.16 0.52 -1.02
N GLU A 57 -11.02 1.69 -0.41
CA GLU A 57 -10.41 1.88 0.90
C GLU A 57 -11.01 3.11 1.56
N SER A 58 -11.13 3.09 2.89
CA SER A 58 -11.63 4.24 3.64
C SER A 58 -10.99 4.32 5.02
N GLN A 59 -10.53 5.50 5.40
CA GLN A 59 -10.02 5.77 6.74
C GLN A 59 -10.51 7.12 7.27
N GLU A 60 -10.58 7.26 8.59
CA GLU A 60 -10.73 8.57 9.21
C GLU A 60 -9.35 9.17 9.47
N HIS A 61 -9.21 10.45 9.15
CA HIS A 61 -7.94 11.17 9.28
C HIS A 61 -8.20 12.52 9.95
N LEU A 62 -7.46 12.79 11.02
CA LEU A 62 -7.44 14.09 11.67
C LEU A 62 -6.21 14.86 11.16
N PHE A 63 -6.42 15.88 10.34
CA PHE A 63 -5.32 16.68 9.82
C PHE A 63 -4.59 17.42 10.95
N THR A 64 -3.26 17.42 10.93
CA THR A 64 -2.49 18.47 11.60
C THR A 64 -2.53 19.77 10.80
N THR A 65 -2.18 20.89 11.43
CA THR A 65 -2.04 22.18 10.72
C THR A 65 -1.03 22.07 9.58
N GLU A 66 0.13 21.45 9.81
CA GLU A 66 1.11 21.26 8.74
C GLU A 66 0.59 20.36 7.62
N GLU A 67 -0.10 19.28 7.97
CA GLU A 67 -0.70 18.37 6.99
C GLU A 67 -1.76 19.06 6.13
N ALA A 68 -2.68 19.82 6.74
CA ALA A 68 -3.69 20.57 6.01
C ALA A 68 -3.06 21.65 5.12
N GLU A 69 -2.01 22.33 5.58
CA GLU A 69 -1.27 23.32 4.78
C GLU A 69 -0.57 22.68 3.57
N ILE A 70 0.03 21.50 3.74
CA ILE A 70 0.67 20.74 2.65
C ILE A 70 -0.38 20.20 1.67
N PHE A 71 -1.47 19.64 2.19
CA PHE A 71 -2.52 19.02 1.39
C PHE A 71 -3.19 20.05 0.48
N TYR A 72 -3.55 21.22 1.04
CA TYR A 72 -4.22 22.33 0.36
C TYR A 72 -3.25 23.40 -0.16
N GLU A 73 -1.96 23.10 -0.34
CA GLU A 73 -0.94 24.06 -0.80
C GLU A 73 -1.32 24.73 -2.13
N ASN A 74 -2.03 24.02 -3.01
CA ASN A 74 -2.54 24.52 -4.28
C ASN A 74 -3.50 25.72 -4.16
N VAL A 75 -4.12 25.91 -3.00
CA VAL A 75 -5.03 27.04 -2.70
C VAL A 75 -4.46 28.00 -1.66
N LYS A 76 -3.15 27.93 -1.37
CA LYS A 76 -2.47 28.78 -0.37
C LYS A 76 -2.64 30.28 -0.58
N ASP A 77 -2.71 30.72 -1.83
CA ASP A 77 -2.87 32.14 -2.18
C ASP A 77 -4.33 32.64 -2.07
N GLN A 78 -5.27 31.76 -1.73
CA GLN A 78 -6.68 32.14 -1.56
C GLN A 78 -6.90 32.86 -0.23
N PRO A 79 -7.77 33.89 -0.18
CA PRO A 79 -8.00 34.68 1.03
C PRO A 79 -8.59 33.88 2.19
N TYR A 80 -9.21 32.73 1.90
CA TYR A 80 -9.82 31.82 2.88
C TYR A 80 -8.91 30.64 3.25
N PHE A 81 -7.65 30.60 2.80
CA PHE A 81 -6.76 29.46 3.01
C PHE A 81 -6.57 29.13 4.50
N GLN A 82 -6.33 30.14 5.33
CA GLN A 82 -6.13 29.91 6.77
C GLN A 82 -7.40 29.38 7.45
N ASP A 83 -8.56 29.91 7.06
CA ASP A 83 -9.86 29.45 7.56
C ASP A 83 -10.16 28.01 7.10
N LEU A 84 -9.71 27.63 5.90
CA LEU A 84 -9.80 26.26 5.40
C LEU A 84 -8.90 25.31 6.19
N VAL A 85 -7.66 25.70 6.47
CA VAL A 85 -6.73 24.92 7.31
C VAL A 85 -7.32 24.74 8.71
N GLU A 86 -7.74 25.82 9.36
CA GLU A 86 -8.39 25.76 10.68
C GLU A 86 -9.64 24.86 10.68
N PHE A 87 -10.43 24.92 9.61
CA PHE A 87 -11.61 24.07 9.48
C PHE A 87 -11.24 22.59 9.30
N MET A 88 -10.25 22.27 8.47
CA MET A 88 -9.86 20.88 8.20
C MET A 88 -9.15 20.22 9.39
N THR A 89 -8.52 21.00 10.27
CA THR A 89 -7.95 20.52 11.54
C THR A 89 -8.95 20.49 12.70
N SER A 90 -10.16 21.03 12.50
CA SER A 90 -11.19 21.11 13.57
C SER A 90 -11.85 19.79 13.93
N GLY A 91 -11.62 18.73 13.14
CA GLY A 91 -12.20 17.41 13.41
C GLY A 91 -11.83 16.35 12.36
N PRO A 92 -12.26 15.10 12.55
CA PRO A 92 -11.91 13.99 11.68
C PRO A 92 -12.55 14.17 10.30
N SER A 93 -11.77 13.98 9.25
CA SER A 93 -12.25 13.86 7.87
C SER A 93 -12.29 12.39 7.46
N LYS A 94 -13.20 11.99 6.58
CA LYS A 94 -13.23 10.62 6.04
C LYS A 94 -12.57 10.63 4.67
N ILE A 95 -11.45 9.92 4.56
CA ILE A 95 -10.66 9.79 3.36
C ILE A 95 -11.11 8.51 2.64
N ILE A 96 -11.63 8.65 1.43
CA ILE A 96 -12.14 7.52 0.64
C ILE A 96 -11.38 7.41 -0.68
N VAL A 97 -10.95 6.19 -1.00
CA VAL A 97 -10.36 5.85 -2.30
C VAL A 97 -11.46 5.35 -3.21
N CYS A 98 -11.69 6.08 -4.28
CA CYS A 98 -12.79 5.86 -5.21
C CYS A 98 -12.27 5.33 -6.54
N ALA A 99 -13.02 4.40 -7.13
CA ALA A 99 -12.74 3.89 -8.46
C ALA A 99 -14.04 3.55 -9.20
N ILE A 100 -13.98 3.41 -10.53
CA ILE A 100 -15.06 2.76 -11.28
C ILE A 100 -14.59 1.35 -11.60
N LYS A 101 -15.35 0.34 -11.19
CA LYS A 101 -15.03 -1.06 -11.48
C LYS A 101 -14.89 -1.27 -12.99
N GLY A 102 -13.71 -1.67 -13.45
CA GLY A 102 -13.49 -2.02 -14.86
C GLY A 102 -13.40 -0.83 -15.82
N LYS A 103 -13.41 0.43 -15.35
CA LYS A 103 -13.52 1.61 -16.22
C LYS A 103 -12.63 2.76 -15.79
N GLN A 104 -12.24 3.57 -16.76
CA GLN A 104 -11.60 4.88 -16.59
C GLN A 104 -12.65 5.98 -16.39
N GLY A 105 -12.21 7.17 -16.00
CA GLY A 105 -13.03 8.38 -15.87
C GLY A 105 -13.62 8.58 -14.47
N ILE A 106 -13.00 8.02 -13.42
CA ILE A 106 -13.50 8.20 -12.05
C ILE A 106 -13.41 9.67 -11.61
N ILE A 107 -12.36 10.38 -12.03
CA ILE A 107 -12.14 11.78 -11.63
C ILE A 107 -13.27 12.65 -12.19
N ASP A 108 -13.53 12.55 -13.49
CA ASP A 108 -14.60 13.32 -14.14
C ASP A 108 -15.98 12.94 -13.59
N LYS A 109 -16.23 11.64 -13.38
CA LYS A 109 -17.48 11.16 -12.81
C LYS A 109 -17.71 11.69 -11.39
N LEU A 110 -16.73 11.55 -10.50
CA LEU A 110 -16.81 12.02 -9.12
C LEU A 110 -16.98 13.54 -9.10
N ARG A 111 -16.23 14.29 -9.91
CA ARG A 111 -16.37 15.75 -10.02
C ARG A 111 -17.75 16.19 -10.51
N GLY A 112 -18.32 15.47 -11.47
CA GLY A 112 -19.68 15.68 -11.95
C GLY A 112 -20.71 15.50 -10.84
N LEU A 113 -20.61 14.41 -10.08
CA LEU A 113 -21.54 14.10 -8.98
C LEU A 113 -21.43 15.06 -7.80
N ILE A 114 -20.20 15.47 -7.43
CA ILE A 114 -20.03 16.38 -6.28
C ILE A 114 -20.38 17.82 -6.64
N GLY A 115 -20.25 18.24 -7.89
CA GLY A 115 -20.50 19.61 -8.32
C GLY A 115 -19.36 20.59 -7.98
N PRO A 116 -19.51 21.89 -8.32
CA PRO A 116 -18.44 22.86 -8.17
C PRO A 116 -18.17 23.27 -6.71
N SER A 117 -16.94 23.73 -6.45
CA SER A 117 -16.50 24.14 -5.11
C SER A 117 -17.19 25.42 -4.60
N ILE A 118 -17.68 26.24 -5.53
CA ILE A 118 -18.54 27.40 -5.28
C ILE A 118 -19.85 27.11 -6.00
N PHE A 119 -20.94 27.05 -5.26
CA PHE A 119 -22.27 26.83 -5.79
C PHE A 119 -23.22 27.92 -5.28
N GLU A 120 -23.99 28.49 -6.19
CA GLU A 120 -25.18 29.28 -5.86
C GLU A 120 -26.38 28.33 -6.03
N LYS A 121 -27.29 28.31 -5.05
CA LYS A 121 -28.45 27.38 -5.01
C LYS A 121 -29.57 27.77 -6.00
N ASP A 122 -29.19 28.19 -7.22
CA ASP A 122 -30.08 28.90 -8.13
C ASP A 122 -30.51 28.07 -9.35
N SER A 123 -30.05 26.81 -9.50
CA SER A 123 -30.52 25.91 -10.57
C SER A 123 -30.93 24.51 -10.06
N GLU A 124 -31.99 23.95 -10.65
CA GLU A 124 -32.55 22.64 -10.28
C GLU A 124 -31.54 21.49 -10.50
N GLU A 125 -30.76 21.51 -11.58
CA GLU A 125 -29.70 20.52 -11.85
C GLU A 125 -28.54 20.58 -10.84
N MET A 126 -28.25 21.74 -10.25
CA MET A 126 -27.18 21.86 -9.25
C MET A 126 -27.61 21.38 -7.86
N ASN A 127 -28.91 21.41 -7.55
CA ASN A 127 -29.45 20.98 -6.25
C ASN A 127 -29.29 19.47 -5.99
N GLU A 128 -29.04 18.68 -7.02
CA GLU A 128 -28.80 17.23 -6.89
C GLU A 128 -27.34 16.88 -6.59
N THR A 129 -26.41 17.83 -6.73
CA THR A 129 -24.98 17.59 -6.45
C THR A 129 -24.69 17.46 -4.96
N ILE A 130 -23.71 16.64 -4.59
CA ILE A 130 -23.36 16.38 -3.17
C ILE A 130 -22.99 17.69 -2.44
N ARG A 131 -22.23 18.59 -3.09
CA ARG A 131 -21.86 19.87 -2.46
C ARG A 131 -23.06 20.79 -2.25
N ALA A 132 -24.04 20.80 -3.15
CA ALA A 132 -25.25 21.60 -2.97
C ALA A 132 -26.20 21.05 -1.89
N LYS A 133 -26.32 19.71 -1.82
CA LYS A 133 -27.13 19.00 -0.81
C LYS A 133 -26.58 19.17 0.60
N TYR A 134 -25.27 18.97 0.77
CA TYR A 134 -24.64 18.84 2.10
C TYR A 134 -23.69 19.96 2.48
N GLY A 135 -23.20 20.73 1.50
CA GLY A 135 -22.32 21.86 1.76
C GLY A 135 -23.06 23.06 2.35
N THR A 136 -22.42 23.71 3.31
CA THR A 136 -22.93 24.92 3.99
C THR A 136 -22.14 26.18 3.63
N GLY A 137 -21.09 26.05 2.82
CA GLY A 137 -20.32 27.19 2.28
C GLY A 137 -19.12 26.74 1.44
N ILE A 138 -18.30 27.71 1.02
CA ILE A 138 -17.11 27.47 0.18
C ILE A 138 -16.07 26.60 0.93
N ILE A 139 -15.84 26.90 2.22
CA ILE A 139 -14.94 26.13 3.08
C ILE A 139 -15.61 24.81 3.51
N LYS A 140 -16.87 24.88 3.94
CA LYS A 140 -17.68 23.73 4.39
C LYS A 140 -18.49 23.14 3.24
N ASN A 141 -17.81 22.70 2.18
CA ASN A 141 -18.46 22.20 0.97
C ASN A 141 -18.71 20.68 1.00
N ALA A 142 -18.77 20.04 2.18
CA ALA A 142 -19.00 18.60 2.39
C ALA A 142 -17.92 17.63 1.85
N ILE A 143 -17.48 17.76 0.59
CA ILE A 143 -16.54 16.81 -0.03
C ILE A 143 -15.52 17.53 -0.93
N HIS A 144 -14.25 17.19 -0.74
CA HIS A 144 -13.15 17.47 -1.65
C HIS A 144 -12.90 16.26 -2.53
N ALA A 145 -12.52 16.49 -3.79
CA ALA A 145 -12.09 15.44 -4.69
C ALA A 145 -11.03 16.01 -5.63
N SER A 146 -10.08 15.15 -6.00
CA SER A 146 -8.99 15.50 -6.88
C SER A 146 -9.50 16.04 -8.23
N SER A 147 -8.76 16.97 -8.82
CA SER A 147 -9.09 17.63 -10.09
C SER A 147 -8.38 17.06 -11.31
N SER A 148 -7.33 16.26 -11.10
CA SER A 148 -6.57 15.59 -12.14
C SER A 148 -5.98 14.28 -11.64
N LYS A 149 -5.47 13.45 -12.56
CA LYS A 149 -4.79 12.18 -12.20
C LYS A 149 -3.58 12.45 -11.31
N GLU A 150 -2.83 13.51 -11.58
CA GLU A 150 -1.66 13.89 -10.78
C GLU A 150 -2.04 14.30 -9.35
N GLU A 151 -3.14 15.05 -9.18
CA GLU A 151 -3.64 15.41 -7.86
C GLU A 151 -4.16 14.17 -7.13
N ALA A 152 -4.88 13.28 -7.81
CA ALA A 152 -5.34 12.02 -7.25
C ALA A 152 -4.18 11.15 -6.76
N THR A 153 -3.12 10.99 -7.55
CA THR A 153 -1.93 10.22 -7.15
C THR A 153 -1.22 10.86 -5.95
N ARG A 154 -1.04 12.18 -5.95
CA ARG A 154 -0.41 12.92 -4.83
C ARG A 154 -1.22 12.76 -3.54
N GLU A 155 -2.53 12.97 -3.62
CA GLU A 155 -3.43 12.89 -2.48
C GLU A 155 -3.55 11.46 -1.96
N LEU A 156 -3.62 10.46 -2.85
CA LEU A 156 -3.60 9.05 -2.48
C LEU A 156 -2.32 8.67 -1.74
N ALA A 157 -1.16 9.09 -2.25
CA ALA A 157 0.13 8.86 -1.61
C ALA A 157 0.28 9.59 -0.27
N PHE A 158 -0.40 10.73 -0.11
CA PHE A 158 -0.41 11.50 1.13
C PHE A 158 -1.08 10.71 2.27
N PHE A 159 -2.21 10.06 2.02
CA PHE A 159 -2.96 9.34 3.05
C PHE A 159 -2.67 7.84 3.13
N TYR A 160 -2.33 7.20 2.01
CA TYR A 160 -2.08 5.77 1.94
C TYR A 160 -0.71 5.47 1.33
N PRO A 161 0.37 5.74 2.08
CA PRO A 161 1.73 5.47 1.62
C PRO A 161 1.93 3.96 1.44
N GLY A 162 1.83 3.48 0.19
CA GLY A 162 2.00 2.07 -0.17
C GLY A 162 0.74 1.37 -0.64
N TYR A 163 -0.35 2.11 -0.85
CA TYR A 163 -1.53 1.56 -1.49
C TYR A 163 -1.26 1.27 -2.96
N GLU A 164 -1.45 0.02 -3.36
CA GLU A 164 -1.27 -0.44 -4.74
C GLU A 164 -2.63 -0.41 -5.45
N PRO A 165 -2.79 0.38 -6.54
CA PRO A 165 -4.00 0.34 -7.34
C PRO A 165 -4.20 -1.07 -7.94
N PRO A 166 -5.42 -1.63 -7.90
CA PRO A 166 -5.69 -2.87 -8.58
C PRO A 166 -5.53 -2.70 -10.10
N VAL A 167 -4.74 -3.54 -10.75
CA VAL A 167 -4.64 -3.59 -12.22
C VAL A 167 -5.81 -4.40 -12.78
N ILE A 168 -6.44 -3.93 -13.85
CA ILE A 168 -7.57 -4.62 -14.48
C ILE A 168 -7.22 -5.02 -15.91
N THR A 169 -7.50 -6.28 -16.27
CA THR A 169 -7.45 -6.73 -17.67
C THR A 169 -8.79 -6.46 -18.34
N VAL A 170 -8.79 -5.63 -19.39
CA VAL A 170 -9.95 -5.34 -20.23
C VAL A 170 -9.86 -6.15 -21.51
N LYS A 171 -10.75 -7.13 -21.68
CA LYS A 171 -10.88 -7.83 -22.96
C LYS A 171 -11.82 -7.04 -23.87
N ARG A 172 -11.32 -6.49 -24.97
CA ARG A 172 -12.17 -5.94 -26.03
C ARG A 172 -12.41 -7.00 -27.09
N THR A 173 -13.66 -7.43 -27.23
CA THR A 173 -14.10 -8.23 -28.38
C THR A 173 -14.80 -7.33 -29.40
N GLN A 174 -14.20 -7.18 -30.59
CA GLN A 174 -14.92 -6.55 -31.71
C GLN A 174 -15.94 -7.54 -32.27
N SER A 175 -17.23 -7.21 -32.13
CA SER A 175 -18.30 -7.82 -32.91
C SER A 175 -18.70 -6.87 -34.05
N VAL A 176 -18.73 -7.38 -35.28
CA VAL A 176 -19.06 -6.56 -36.45
C VAL A 176 -20.53 -6.12 -36.35
N GLY A 177 -20.76 -4.83 -36.07
CA GLY A 177 -22.07 -4.17 -36.24
C GLY A 177 -22.89 -3.89 -34.98
N LYS A 178 -22.40 -4.20 -33.78
CA LYS A 178 -22.96 -3.70 -32.51
C LYS A 178 -21.80 -3.30 -31.60
N GLY A 179 -21.98 -2.26 -30.79
CA GLY A 179 -20.92 -1.65 -29.96
C GLY A 179 -20.14 -2.64 -29.09
N TYR A 180 -19.01 -2.17 -28.56
CA TYR A 180 -18.09 -2.94 -27.72
C TYR A 180 -18.83 -3.59 -26.53
N GLU A 181 -18.65 -4.90 -26.33
CA GLU A 181 -19.03 -5.59 -25.08
C GLU A 181 -17.75 -5.83 -24.25
N GLU A 182 -17.74 -5.31 -23.01
CA GLU A 182 -16.63 -5.43 -22.06
C GLU A 182 -16.93 -6.53 -21.03
N THR A 183 -15.99 -7.45 -20.79
CA THR A 183 -16.08 -8.48 -19.74
C THR A 183 -14.76 -8.50 -18.95
N VAL A 184 -14.86 -8.48 -17.62
CA VAL A 184 -13.72 -8.29 -16.70
C VAL A 184 -13.50 -9.55 -15.85
N TYR A 185 -12.27 -10.05 -15.82
CA TYR A 185 -11.78 -11.07 -14.89
C TYR A 185 -10.55 -10.50 -14.16
N GLY A 186 -10.43 -10.70 -12.86
CA GLY A 186 -9.34 -10.13 -12.04
C GLY A 186 -8.28 -11.16 -11.65
N THR A 187 -7.00 -10.74 -11.67
CA THR A 187 -5.95 -10.85 -10.62
C THR A 187 -4.55 -10.56 -11.22
N GLY A 188 -3.80 -9.60 -10.66
CA GLY A 188 -2.35 -9.39 -10.92
C GLY A 188 -1.84 -8.04 -10.38
N THR A 189 -0.88 -8.06 -9.45
CA THR A 189 -0.32 -6.89 -8.72
C THR A 189 0.94 -6.32 -9.37
N HIS A 190 0.96 -5.03 -9.73
CA HIS A 190 2.19 -4.24 -9.84
C HIS A 190 1.91 -2.85 -9.27
N GLY A 191 2.27 -2.63 -8.00
CA GLY A 191 2.01 -1.41 -7.27
C GLY A 191 3.14 -0.37 -7.29
N ILE A 192 2.97 0.67 -6.47
CA ILE A 192 3.95 1.75 -6.30
C ILE A 192 5.24 1.18 -5.72
N GLU A 193 6.27 1.09 -6.55
CA GLU A 193 7.62 0.75 -6.12
C GLU A 193 8.24 1.87 -5.26
N ARG A 194 9.18 1.46 -4.42
CA ARG A 194 10.01 2.37 -3.63
C ARG A 194 11.48 2.11 -3.89
N THR A 195 12.29 3.16 -3.78
CA THR A 195 13.75 3.04 -3.82
C THR A 195 14.37 4.07 -2.90
N VAL A 196 15.60 3.80 -2.45
CA VAL A 196 16.36 4.80 -1.71
C VAL A 196 17.31 5.54 -2.65
N ALA A 197 17.36 6.87 -2.49
CA ALA A 197 18.38 7.72 -3.08
C ALA A 197 19.24 8.32 -1.98
N VAL A 198 20.56 8.18 -2.09
CA VAL A 198 21.51 8.75 -1.15
C VAL A 198 22.43 9.73 -1.87
N LEU A 199 22.31 11.00 -1.52
CA LEU A 199 23.26 12.04 -1.91
C LEU A 199 24.38 12.06 -0.88
N ARG A 200 25.59 11.72 -1.35
CA ARG A 200 26.81 11.71 -0.53
C ARG A 200 27.16 13.13 -0.08
N PRO A 201 28.08 13.32 0.89
CA PRO A 201 28.27 14.61 1.53
C PRO A 201 28.52 15.78 0.57
N GLN A 202 29.33 15.55 -0.44
CA GLN A 202 29.65 16.55 -1.45
C GLN A 202 28.46 16.85 -2.38
N ALA A 203 27.66 15.84 -2.70
CA ALA A 203 26.45 16.01 -3.52
C ALA A 203 25.38 16.79 -2.75
N TYR A 204 25.22 16.48 -1.46
CA TYR A 204 24.34 17.20 -0.56
C TYR A 204 24.75 18.66 -0.42
N GLU A 205 26.03 18.94 -0.20
CA GLU A 205 26.54 20.29 -0.01
C GLU A 205 26.45 21.16 -1.27
N LEU A 206 26.75 20.59 -2.45
CA LEU A 206 26.90 21.37 -3.68
C LEU A 206 25.70 21.32 -4.62
N TYR A 207 24.94 20.22 -4.62
CA TYR A 207 23.99 19.90 -5.69
C TYR A 207 22.61 19.45 -5.20
N LYS A 208 22.31 19.50 -3.89
CA LYS A 208 21.04 19.01 -3.31
C LYS A 208 19.83 19.51 -4.09
N ASP A 209 19.68 20.83 -4.20
CA ASP A 209 18.45 21.43 -4.73
C ASP A 209 18.24 21.09 -6.21
N GLU A 210 19.33 21.03 -6.98
CA GLU A 210 19.28 20.67 -8.40
C GLU A 210 18.93 19.20 -8.60
N ILE A 211 19.55 18.29 -7.84
CA ILE A 211 19.27 16.85 -7.89
C ILE A 211 17.82 16.57 -7.45
N VAL A 212 17.38 17.15 -6.33
CA VAL A 212 16.00 17.01 -5.82
C VAL A 212 15.00 17.53 -6.85
N LYS A 213 15.30 18.65 -7.51
CA LYS A 213 14.46 19.18 -8.60
C LYS A 213 14.40 18.20 -9.78
N GLN A 214 15.52 17.59 -10.19
CA GLN A 214 15.52 16.59 -11.26
C GLN A 214 14.74 15.33 -10.87
N ILE A 215 14.85 14.86 -9.62
CA ILE A 215 14.06 13.75 -9.07
C ILE A 215 12.56 14.05 -9.19
N LYS A 216 12.12 15.22 -8.71
CA LYS A 216 10.71 15.65 -8.81
C LYS A 216 10.24 15.76 -10.25
N ASN A 217 11.05 16.37 -11.13
CA ASN A 217 10.74 16.51 -12.55
C ASN A 217 10.63 15.16 -13.28
N ALA A 218 11.30 14.12 -12.78
CA ALA A 218 11.19 12.76 -13.30
C ALA A 218 9.98 11.98 -12.76
N GLY A 219 9.10 12.64 -11.99
CA GLY A 219 7.86 12.05 -11.50
C GLY A 219 8.03 11.20 -10.25
N PHE A 220 9.15 11.32 -9.52
CA PHE A 220 9.29 10.69 -8.21
C PHE A 220 8.60 11.52 -7.14
N THR A 221 7.87 10.84 -6.26
CA THR A 221 7.44 11.40 -4.98
C THR A 221 8.51 11.11 -3.93
N ILE A 222 8.89 12.12 -3.16
CA ILE A 222 9.79 11.94 -2.01
C ILE A 222 8.91 11.64 -0.80
N ALA A 223 8.81 10.35 -0.44
CA ALA A 223 7.99 9.87 0.67
C ALA A 223 8.59 10.23 2.04
N LEU A 224 9.92 10.12 2.17
CA LEU A 224 10.65 10.51 3.37
C LEU A 224 11.96 11.20 2.96
N GLU A 225 12.35 12.24 3.69
CA GLU A 225 13.64 12.92 3.56
C GLU A 225 14.36 12.92 4.92
N LYS A 226 15.64 12.55 4.94
CA LYS A 226 16.45 12.56 6.16
C LYS A 226 17.89 12.96 5.89
N VAL A 227 18.37 13.96 6.63
CA VAL A 227 19.80 14.30 6.68
C VAL A 227 20.47 13.42 7.74
N ILE A 228 21.53 12.72 7.36
CA ILE A 228 22.26 11.78 8.23
C ILE A 228 23.76 12.06 8.18
N GLN A 229 24.43 11.99 9.33
CA GLN A 229 25.88 11.99 9.41
C GLN A 229 26.31 10.58 9.82
N LEU A 230 26.95 9.84 8.92
CA LEU A 230 27.41 8.48 9.21
C LEU A 230 28.79 8.52 9.86
N THR A 231 29.01 7.68 10.88
CA THR A 231 30.36 7.41 11.40
C THR A 231 31.09 6.46 10.45
N LYS A 232 32.42 6.41 10.56
CA LYS A 232 33.22 5.52 9.71
C LYS A 232 32.82 4.04 9.92
N GLU A 233 32.57 3.65 11.16
CA GLU A 233 32.13 2.30 11.54
C GLU A 233 30.76 1.95 10.93
N GLN A 234 29.82 2.90 10.93
CA GLN A 234 28.50 2.72 10.31
C GLN A 234 28.61 2.53 8.79
N VAL A 235 29.51 3.27 8.14
CA VAL A 235 29.75 3.12 6.69
C VAL A 235 30.43 1.78 6.39
N GLU A 236 31.41 1.37 7.20
CA GLU A 236 32.11 0.09 7.05
C GLU A 236 31.15 -1.10 7.17
N GLU A 237 30.23 -1.08 8.13
CA GLU A 237 29.21 -2.12 8.26
C GLU A 237 28.23 -2.11 7.07
N TYR A 238 27.78 -0.93 6.65
CA TYR A 238 26.85 -0.79 5.54
C TYR A 238 27.43 -1.31 4.21
N TYR A 239 28.69 -0.98 3.91
CA TYR A 239 29.40 -1.41 2.70
C TYR A 239 30.31 -2.63 2.92
N LYS A 240 30.06 -3.47 3.94
CA LYS A 240 30.94 -4.61 4.28
C LYS A 240 31.21 -5.57 3.12
N GLU A 241 30.27 -5.68 2.18
CA GLU A 241 30.42 -6.48 0.96
C GLU A 241 31.54 -5.98 0.03
N HIS A 242 31.92 -4.70 0.15
CA HIS A 242 33.06 -4.11 -0.55
C HIS A 242 34.36 -4.20 0.25
N MET A 243 34.38 -4.85 1.41
CA MET A 243 35.60 -5.00 2.22
C MET A 243 36.66 -5.76 1.41
N GLY A 244 37.89 -5.21 1.38
CA GLY A 244 38.98 -5.74 0.57
C GLY A 244 39.07 -5.16 -0.86
N GLN A 245 38.08 -4.39 -1.31
CA GLN A 245 38.17 -3.67 -2.58
C GLN A 245 39.15 -2.47 -2.46
N PRO A 246 39.96 -2.16 -3.50
CA PRO A 246 40.96 -1.08 -3.43
C PRO A 246 40.38 0.30 -3.09
N TYR A 247 39.12 0.55 -3.44
CA TYR A 247 38.41 1.81 -3.22
C TYR A 247 37.64 1.87 -1.88
N PHE A 248 37.60 0.79 -1.11
CA PHE A 248 36.78 0.70 0.11
C PHE A 248 37.18 1.74 1.18
N GLY A 249 38.48 1.92 1.41
CA GLY A 249 38.96 2.91 2.39
C GLY A 249 38.66 4.36 2.01
N GLU A 250 38.64 4.67 0.71
CA GLU A 250 38.27 5.99 0.22
C GLU A 250 36.75 6.21 0.32
N LEU A 251 35.97 5.20 -0.06
CA LEU A 251 34.52 5.18 0.08
C LEU A 251 34.08 5.45 1.53
N THR A 252 34.69 4.78 2.50
CA THR A 252 34.37 4.97 3.92
C THR A 252 34.70 6.38 4.37
N THR A 253 35.89 6.87 4.00
CA THR A 253 36.34 8.24 4.32
C THR A 253 35.41 9.30 3.74
N VAL A 254 34.98 9.15 2.48
CA VAL A 254 34.11 10.10 1.79
C VAL A 254 32.70 10.12 2.40
N MET A 255 32.11 8.96 2.65
CA MET A 255 30.75 8.88 3.23
C MET A 255 30.69 9.41 4.66
N SER A 256 31.77 9.24 5.44
CA SER A 256 31.84 9.74 6.82
C SER A 256 32.31 11.19 6.93
N SER A 257 32.63 11.87 5.82
CA SER A 257 33.24 13.21 5.86
C SER A 257 32.26 14.33 6.18
N GLY A 258 30.96 14.10 6.06
CA GLY A 258 29.93 15.13 6.21
C GLY A 258 28.51 14.59 6.08
N PRO A 259 27.50 15.47 6.09
CA PRO A 259 26.10 15.08 6.10
C PRO A 259 25.68 14.56 4.73
N CYS A 260 25.06 13.37 4.70
CA CYS A 260 24.39 12.81 3.54
C CYS A 260 22.89 13.13 3.59
N LEU A 261 22.24 13.11 2.43
CA LEU A 261 20.79 13.17 2.33
C LEU A 261 20.26 11.84 1.81
N ALA A 262 19.46 11.16 2.62
CA ALA A 262 18.71 9.97 2.22
C ALA A 262 17.27 10.39 1.88
N LEU A 263 16.79 9.91 0.74
CA LEU A 263 15.43 10.10 0.25
C LEU A 263 14.79 8.73 0.01
N LEU A 264 13.59 8.51 0.55
CA LEU A 264 12.74 7.40 0.15
C LEU A 264 11.89 7.88 -1.02
N LEU A 265 12.17 7.37 -2.21
CA LEU A 265 11.46 7.74 -3.43
C LEU A 265 10.34 6.72 -3.70
N ALA A 266 9.20 7.21 -4.19
CA ALA A 266 8.05 6.40 -4.57
C ALA A 266 7.59 6.77 -5.99
N ARG A 267 7.34 5.75 -6.81
CA ARG A 267 6.91 5.82 -8.23
C ARG A 267 6.56 4.40 -8.69
N GLU A 268 5.68 4.22 -9.67
CA GLU A 268 5.25 2.90 -10.18
C GLU A 268 6.43 1.98 -10.61
N ASP A 269 7.48 2.54 -11.21
CA ASP A 269 8.72 1.85 -11.60
C ASP A 269 9.94 2.51 -10.94
N ALA A 270 9.81 2.85 -9.65
CA ALA A 270 10.79 3.65 -8.92
C ALA A 270 12.21 3.11 -9.05
N VAL A 271 12.41 1.80 -8.92
CA VAL A 271 13.74 1.18 -8.97
C VAL A 271 14.31 1.31 -10.38
N ALA A 272 13.54 0.91 -11.39
CA ALA A 272 13.96 0.94 -12.78
C ALA A 272 14.28 2.37 -13.25
N LYS A 273 13.37 3.32 -12.98
CA LYS A 273 13.56 4.71 -13.39
C LYS A 273 14.73 5.36 -12.68
N TRP A 274 14.92 5.09 -11.39
CA TRP A 274 15.99 5.70 -10.62
C TRP A 274 17.35 5.24 -11.13
N ARG A 275 17.46 3.94 -11.47
CA ARG A 275 18.66 3.38 -12.10
C ARG A 275 18.95 3.99 -13.47
N GLU A 276 17.93 4.17 -14.31
CA GLU A 276 18.07 4.85 -15.60
C GLU A 276 18.62 6.28 -15.40
N MET A 277 18.05 7.05 -14.47
CA MET A 277 18.50 8.40 -14.17
C MET A 277 19.91 8.45 -13.61
N LEU A 278 20.29 7.51 -12.75
CA LEU A 278 21.65 7.43 -12.20
C LEU A 278 22.68 7.16 -13.30
N GLY A 279 22.37 6.23 -14.20
CA GLY A 279 23.32 5.69 -15.18
C GLY A 279 24.42 4.83 -14.53
N PRO A 280 25.43 4.40 -15.32
CA PRO A 280 26.49 3.50 -14.87
C PRO A 280 27.19 3.96 -13.58
N ALA A 281 27.63 2.99 -12.76
CA ALA A 281 28.28 3.28 -11.49
C ALA A 281 29.66 3.93 -11.65
N SER A 282 30.38 3.60 -12.74
CA SER A 282 31.62 4.28 -13.13
C SER A 282 31.28 5.63 -13.78
N ILE A 283 31.97 6.67 -13.32
CA ILE A 283 31.81 8.03 -13.85
C ILE A 283 32.23 8.10 -15.33
N SER A 284 33.32 7.41 -15.71
CA SER A 284 33.83 7.44 -17.08
C SER A 284 32.85 6.78 -18.05
N GLU A 285 32.28 5.65 -17.63
CA GLU A 285 31.27 4.92 -18.39
C GLU A 285 29.96 5.72 -18.48
N ALA A 286 29.53 6.35 -17.39
CA ALA A 286 28.36 7.22 -17.40
C ALA A 286 28.55 8.39 -18.37
N LYS A 287 29.71 9.04 -18.38
CA LYS A 287 30.00 10.14 -19.32
C LYS A 287 30.00 9.71 -20.78
N SER A 288 30.44 8.49 -21.09
CA SER A 288 30.53 8.00 -22.46
C SER A 288 29.21 7.42 -22.97
N THR A 289 28.47 6.68 -22.14
CA THR A 289 27.27 5.92 -22.54
C THR A 289 25.97 6.63 -22.20
N ALA A 290 25.94 7.42 -21.13
CA ALA A 290 24.75 8.10 -20.61
C ALA A 290 25.09 9.52 -20.11
N PRO A 291 25.56 10.43 -20.98
CA PRO A 291 26.04 11.77 -20.58
C PRO A 291 24.97 12.63 -19.88
N GLY A 292 23.69 12.30 -20.07
CA GLY A 292 22.56 12.93 -19.39
C GLY A 292 22.23 12.32 -18.01
N SER A 293 22.94 11.29 -17.54
CA SER A 293 22.67 10.69 -16.24
C SER A 293 23.18 11.55 -15.08
N LEU A 294 22.58 11.41 -13.91
CA LEU A 294 22.97 12.16 -12.72
C LEU A 294 24.45 11.91 -12.36
N ARG A 295 24.96 10.69 -12.52
CA ARG A 295 26.38 10.37 -12.27
C ARG A 295 27.33 10.96 -13.31
N ALA A 296 26.87 11.25 -14.52
CA ALA A 296 27.65 11.93 -15.55
C ALA A 296 27.64 13.46 -15.36
N GLN A 297 26.47 14.02 -15.02
CA GLN A 297 26.25 15.45 -14.81
C GLN A 297 26.96 15.95 -13.54
N PHE A 298 26.76 15.26 -12.41
CA PHE A 298 27.28 15.67 -11.10
C PHE A 298 28.58 14.94 -10.79
N THR A 299 29.71 15.57 -11.13
CA THR A 299 31.05 15.04 -10.86
C THR A 299 31.96 16.12 -10.28
N MET A 300 32.90 15.71 -9.42
CA MET A 300 33.96 16.58 -8.94
C MET A 300 35.28 16.29 -9.65
N LYS A 301 36.07 17.34 -9.93
CA LYS A 301 37.50 17.18 -10.22
C LYS A 301 38.21 16.93 -8.89
N LEU A 302 38.39 15.68 -8.52
CA LEU A 302 39.22 15.33 -7.36
C LEU A 302 40.68 15.72 -7.63
N PRO A 303 41.42 16.24 -6.64
CA PRO A 303 42.87 16.39 -6.74
C PRO A 303 43.51 15.03 -7.03
N THR A 304 44.51 14.99 -7.91
CA THR A 304 45.16 13.80 -8.51
C THR A 304 45.73 12.75 -7.53
N LYS A 305 45.61 12.97 -6.22
CA LYS A 305 46.01 12.03 -5.15
C LYS A 305 44.83 11.27 -4.53
N MET A 306 43.60 11.57 -4.94
CA MET A 306 42.34 10.98 -4.45
C MET A 306 41.59 10.27 -5.58
N THR A 307 42.31 9.42 -6.30
CA THR A 307 41.72 8.57 -7.33
C THR A 307 42.26 7.18 -7.14
N SER A 308 41.41 6.18 -7.38
CA SER A 308 41.82 4.78 -7.54
C SER A 308 43.02 4.66 -8.50
N GLU A 309 43.72 3.51 -8.52
CA GLU A 309 44.83 3.27 -9.47
C GLU A 309 44.46 3.51 -10.95
N LYS A 310 43.16 3.60 -11.27
CA LYS A 310 42.61 3.94 -12.59
C LYS A 310 42.22 5.41 -12.80
N GLY A 311 42.39 6.30 -11.83
CA GLY A 311 42.05 7.72 -11.98
C GLY A 311 40.55 8.05 -11.87
N GLU A 312 39.70 7.07 -11.57
CA GLU A 312 38.25 7.26 -11.49
C GLU A 312 37.83 7.59 -10.05
N GLY A 313 37.07 8.69 -9.88
CA GLY A 313 36.50 9.12 -8.60
C GLY A 313 35.23 8.36 -8.23
N ILE A 314 34.86 8.43 -6.95
CA ILE A 314 33.62 7.83 -6.43
C ILE A 314 32.41 8.65 -6.93
N ASN A 315 31.36 7.98 -7.43
CA ASN A 315 30.12 8.65 -7.83
C ASN A 315 29.50 9.41 -6.65
N LEU A 316 28.85 10.55 -6.90
CA LEU A 316 28.31 11.39 -5.84
C LEU A 316 26.92 10.97 -5.34
N ILE A 317 26.24 10.09 -6.09
CA ILE A 317 24.85 9.71 -5.84
C ILE A 317 24.75 8.19 -5.89
N HIS A 318 24.23 7.64 -4.81
CA HIS A 318 23.97 6.21 -4.63
C HIS A 318 22.47 5.93 -4.75
N GLY A 319 22.15 4.73 -5.22
CA GLY A 319 20.80 4.19 -5.29
C GLY A 319 20.87 2.68 -5.37
N SER A 320 19.85 2.05 -4.81
CA SER A 320 19.70 0.60 -4.72
C SER A 320 19.68 -0.03 -6.12
N ALA A 321 20.40 -1.14 -6.31
CA ALA A 321 20.51 -1.80 -7.62
C ALA A 321 19.40 -2.84 -7.87
N ASN A 322 18.73 -3.34 -6.84
CA ASN A 322 17.69 -4.37 -6.89
C ASN A 322 16.80 -4.31 -5.64
N ASP A 323 15.68 -5.04 -5.64
CA ASP A 323 14.67 -5.02 -4.56
C ASP A 323 15.24 -5.40 -3.19
N HIS A 324 16.18 -6.35 -3.17
CA HIS A 324 16.86 -6.76 -1.93
C HIS A 324 17.74 -5.62 -1.36
N GLU A 325 18.43 -4.87 -2.22
CA GLU A 325 19.15 -3.66 -1.80
C GLU A 325 18.20 -2.55 -1.35
N VAL A 326 17.03 -2.41 -1.99
CA VAL A 326 16.02 -1.43 -1.56
C VAL A 326 15.59 -1.71 -0.12
N GLU A 327 15.20 -2.94 0.21
CA GLU A 327 14.79 -3.27 1.59
C GLU A 327 15.93 -3.07 2.59
N LYS A 328 17.15 -3.47 2.23
CA LYS A 328 18.36 -3.23 3.06
C LYS A 328 18.56 -1.74 3.30
N ASP A 329 18.49 -0.93 2.25
CA ASP A 329 18.70 0.53 2.32
C ASP A 329 17.59 1.22 3.11
N ILE A 330 16.32 0.83 2.92
CA ILE A 330 15.19 1.32 3.71
C ILE A 330 15.44 1.04 5.19
N ASN A 331 15.84 -0.19 5.55
CA ASN A 331 16.09 -0.56 6.93
C ASN A 331 17.28 0.20 7.54
N VAL A 332 18.31 0.53 6.75
CA VAL A 332 19.49 1.27 7.21
C VAL A 332 19.18 2.76 7.39
N PHE A 333 18.52 3.39 6.42
CA PHE A 333 18.32 4.84 6.39
C PHE A 333 17.00 5.27 7.06
N PHE A 334 15.98 4.42 7.00
CA PHE A 334 14.62 4.64 7.51
C PHE A 334 14.11 3.47 8.37
N PRO A 335 14.84 3.05 9.43
CA PRO A 335 14.42 1.94 10.27
C PRO A 335 13.06 2.21 10.93
N VAL A 336 12.18 1.21 10.92
CA VAL A 336 10.94 1.23 11.72
C VAL A 336 11.32 1.07 13.19
N GLU A 337 11.07 2.10 13.99
CA GLU A 337 11.28 2.05 15.44
C GLU A 337 10.05 1.44 16.13
N LYS A 338 10.28 0.73 17.24
CA LYS A 338 9.24 0.19 18.10
C LYS A 338 9.24 0.92 19.44
N THR A 339 8.06 1.09 20.02
CA THR A 339 7.90 1.54 21.40
C THR A 339 6.82 0.74 22.12
N ILE A 340 6.87 0.69 23.45
CA ILE A 340 5.77 0.17 24.25
C ILE A 340 4.88 1.33 24.69
N ALA A 341 3.59 1.18 24.47
CA ALA A 341 2.55 2.00 25.05
C ALA A 341 1.76 1.19 26.09
N ALA A 342 1.34 1.84 27.16
CA ALA A 342 0.40 1.25 28.11
C ALA A 342 -0.71 2.25 28.46
N ILE A 343 -1.95 1.80 28.40
CA ILE A 343 -3.13 2.50 28.91
C ILE A 343 -3.42 1.94 30.30
N LYS A 344 -3.22 2.79 31.31
CA LYS A 344 -3.29 2.45 32.73
C LYS A 344 -4.73 2.25 33.21
N PRO A 345 -4.95 1.64 34.38
CA PRO A 345 -6.29 1.34 34.89
C PRO A 345 -7.23 2.55 35.00
N ASP A 346 -6.70 3.74 35.31
CA ASP A 346 -7.47 4.98 35.43
C ASP A 346 -8.06 5.50 34.10
N ALA A 347 -7.43 5.15 32.98
CA ALA A 347 -7.86 5.55 31.64
C ALA A 347 -8.36 4.38 30.79
N TYR A 348 -8.43 3.16 31.34
CA TYR A 348 -8.84 1.96 30.62
C TYR A 348 -10.27 2.06 30.05
N ALA A 349 -11.16 2.77 30.74
CA ALA A 349 -12.51 3.05 30.25
C ALA A 349 -12.50 3.83 28.93
N ASN A 350 -11.48 4.65 28.69
CA ASN A 350 -11.31 5.47 27.49
C ASN A 350 -10.32 4.84 26.49
N ARG A 351 -10.00 3.55 26.63
CA ARG A 351 -8.92 2.92 25.84
C ARG A 351 -9.16 2.99 24.33
N ASP A 352 -10.41 2.86 23.88
CA ASP A 352 -10.75 2.80 22.46
C ASP A 352 -10.48 4.17 21.80
N GLU A 353 -10.88 5.27 22.44
CA GLU A 353 -10.58 6.65 22.02
C GLU A 353 -9.07 6.95 22.04
N ILE A 354 -8.34 6.43 23.04
CA ILE A 354 -6.88 6.58 23.10
C ILE A 354 -6.19 5.81 21.97
N ILE A 355 -6.68 4.62 21.60
CA ILE A 355 -6.14 3.84 20.47
C ILE A 355 -6.37 4.57 19.15
N GLU A 356 -7.57 5.10 18.94
CA GLU A 356 -7.89 5.88 17.74
C GLU A 356 -6.96 7.10 17.61
N ARG A 357 -6.67 7.79 18.72
CA ARG A 357 -5.67 8.87 18.75
C ARG A 357 -4.25 8.42 18.44
N ILE A 358 -3.87 7.21 18.86
CA ILE A 358 -2.57 6.61 18.54
C ILE A 358 -2.49 6.34 17.03
N GLU A 359 -3.50 5.72 16.45
CA GLU A 359 -3.57 5.39 15.02
C GLU A 359 -3.60 6.66 14.16
N SER A 360 -4.43 7.63 14.54
CA SER A 360 -4.50 8.95 13.89
C SER A 360 -3.17 9.72 13.93
N ALA A 361 -2.34 9.47 14.94
CA ALA A 361 -1.00 10.05 15.04
C ALA A 361 0.05 9.31 14.19
N GLY A 362 -0.37 8.37 13.34
CA GLY A 362 0.49 7.62 12.41
C GLY A 362 1.27 6.48 13.07
N PHE A 363 0.81 5.95 14.20
CA PHE A 363 1.36 4.74 14.79
C PHE A 363 0.62 3.50 14.30
N HIS A 364 1.38 2.47 13.94
CA HIS A 364 0.79 1.16 13.68
C HIS A 364 0.92 0.26 14.92
N VAL A 365 -0.20 -0.34 15.34
CA VAL A 365 -0.26 -1.25 16.49
C VAL A 365 0.17 -2.66 16.06
N ALA A 366 1.43 -3.00 16.27
CA ALA A 366 1.99 -4.30 15.89
C ALA A 366 1.54 -5.45 16.80
N ALA A 367 1.22 -5.16 18.06
CA ALA A 367 0.68 -6.13 19.00
C ALA A 367 -0.08 -5.43 20.14
N ARG A 368 -1.04 -6.13 20.75
CA ARG A 368 -1.79 -5.66 21.93
C ARG A 368 -1.95 -6.77 22.96
N LYS A 369 -1.98 -6.39 24.24
CA LYS A 369 -2.23 -7.30 25.36
C LYS A 369 -2.96 -6.60 26.50
N GLU A 370 -4.18 -7.04 26.76
CA GLU A 370 -4.94 -6.63 27.95
C GLU A 370 -4.60 -7.55 29.13
N THR A 371 -4.26 -6.99 30.28
CA THR A 371 -3.91 -7.80 31.46
C THR A 371 -4.20 -7.07 32.76
N ASN A 372 -4.58 -7.82 33.79
CA ASN A 372 -4.48 -7.36 35.17
C ASN A 372 -3.08 -7.70 35.68
N LEU A 373 -2.33 -6.69 36.12
CA LEU A 373 -0.95 -6.90 36.54
C LEU A 373 -0.89 -7.53 37.93
N THR A 374 0.04 -8.46 38.14
CA THR A 374 0.43 -8.88 39.48
C THR A 374 1.41 -7.86 40.08
N LYS A 375 1.51 -7.81 41.41
CA LYS A 375 2.49 -6.93 42.09
C LYS A 375 3.93 -7.20 41.63
N ASP A 376 4.26 -8.45 41.33
CA ASP A 376 5.61 -8.81 40.89
C ASP A 376 5.91 -8.29 39.47
N ILE A 377 4.94 -8.39 38.54
CA ILE A 377 5.11 -7.83 37.19
C ILE A 377 5.12 -6.31 37.24
N ALA A 378 4.24 -5.67 38.01
CA ALA A 378 4.20 -4.22 38.15
C ALA A 378 5.50 -3.66 38.76
N ARG A 379 6.08 -4.34 39.76
CA ARG A 379 7.40 -3.98 40.33
C ARG A 379 8.52 -4.10 39.31
N LYS A 380 8.55 -5.18 38.54
CA LYS A 380 9.52 -5.34 37.45
C LYS A 380 9.35 -4.25 36.40
N LEU A 381 8.12 -3.90 36.03
CA LEU A 381 7.86 -2.84 35.04
C LEU A 381 8.46 -1.51 35.48
N TYR A 382 8.30 -1.13 36.75
CA TYR A 382 8.75 0.14 37.33
C TYR A 382 10.02 0.03 38.18
N GLU A 383 10.87 -0.98 37.95
CA GLU A 383 12.07 -1.23 38.76
C GLU A 383 13.02 -0.01 38.84
N ASN A 384 13.09 0.78 37.77
CA ASN A 384 13.85 2.03 37.71
C ASN A 384 13.36 3.11 38.71
N CYS A 385 12.13 2.97 39.22
CA CYS A 385 11.56 3.83 40.25
C CYS A 385 11.71 3.25 41.66
N SER A 386 12.39 2.11 41.83
CA SER A 386 12.61 1.49 43.14
C SER A 386 13.32 2.45 44.08
N GLY A 387 12.85 2.53 45.33
CA GLY A 387 13.36 3.46 46.35
C GLY A 387 12.80 4.88 46.28
N GLN A 388 11.99 5.20 45.26
CA GLN A 388 11.25 6.47 45.25
C GLN A 388 10.06 6.43 46.22
N PRO A 389 9.74 7.55 46.92
CA PRO A 389 8.64 7.58 47.90
C PRO A 389 7.27 7.18 47.35
N PHE A 390 7.05 7.36 46.05
CA PHE A 390 5.79 7.07 45.34
C PHE A 390 5.75 5.67 44.70
N TYR A 391 6.81 4.87 44.82
CA TYR A 391 6.95 3.60 44.09
C TYR A 391 5.86 2.59 44.45
N ASP A 392 5.60 2.38 45.75
CA ASP A 392 4.59 1.44 46.19
C ASP A 392 3.17 1.88 45.79
N ASP A 393 2.89 3.18 45.81
CA ASP A 393 1.61 3.73 45.36
C ASP A 393 1.43 3.52 43.85
N LEU A 394 2.48 3.69 43.06
CA LEU A 394 2.46 3.46 41.61
C LEU A 394 2.21 1.98 41.31
N VAL A 395 2.88 1.07 42.02
CA VAL A 395 2.66 -0.37 41.90
C VAL A 395 1.23 -0.72 42.28
N ASN A 396 0.72 -0.19 43.41
CA ASN A 396 -0.65 -0.43 43.86
C ASN A 396 -1.69 0.10 42.86
N HIS A 397 -1.43 1.24 42.22
CA HIS A 397 -2.27 1.76 41.14
C HIS A 397 -2.30 0.82 39.94
N MET A 398 -1.16 0.36 39.48
CA MET A 398 -1.06 -0.50 38.28
C MET A 398 -1.69 -1.89 38.47
N VAL A 399 -1.77 -2.40 39.70
CA VAL A 399 -2.49 -3.65 40.02
C VAL A 399 -3.96 -3.45 40.38
N SER A 400 -4.45 -2.21 40.42
CA SER A 400 -5.82 -1.90 40.85
C SER A 400 -6.89 -2.24 39.81
N GLY A 401 -6.49 -2.48 38.55
CA GLY A 401 -7.41 -2.82 37.47
C GLY A 401 -6.68 -3.18 36.19
N GLN A 402 -7.45 -3.20 35.10
CA GLN A 402 -6.95 -3.68 33.81
C GLN A 402 -6.05 -2.64 33.13
N THR A 403 -4.98 -3.12 32.52
CA THR A 403 -4.04 -2.31 31.73
C THR A 403 -3.96 -2.89 30.32
N LEU A 404 -4.02 -2.04 29.30
CA LEU A 404 -3.80 -2.43 27.91
C LEU A 404 -2.38 -2.03 27.51
N PHE A 405 -1.55 -3.01 27.16
CA PHE A 405 -0.23 -2.80 26.57
C PHE A 405 -0.27 -2.94 25.06
N MET A 406 0.52 -2.13 24.36
CA MET A 406 0.65 -2.16 22.92
C MET A 406 2.12 -2.04 22.50
N VAL A 407 2.48 -2.74 21.44
CA VAL A 407 3.73 -2.52 20.70
C VAL A 407 3.39 -1.62 19.53
N LEU A 408 3.88 -0.38 19.53
CA LEU A 408 3.64 0.59 18.47
C LEU A 408 4.86 0.67 17.55
N THR A 409 4.61 0.82 16.26
CA THR A 409 5.64 0.94 15.21
C THR A 409 5.48 2.26 14.45
N ARG A 410 6.61 2.95 14.24
CA ARG A 410 6.75 4.21 13.49
C ARG A 410 8.24 4.54 13.32
N SER A 411 8.64 5.34 12.33
CA SER A 411 10.05 5.73 12.11
C SER A 411 10.71 6.47 13.30
N ASN A 412 9.91 7.07 14.18
CA ASN A 412 10.34 7.77 15.39
C ASN A 412 9.49 7.34 16.61
N ALA A 413 9.13 6.06 16.69
CA ALA A 413 8.09 5.59 17.60
C ALA A 413 8.28 6.01 19.06
N ILE A 414 9.51 6.01 19.59
CA ILE A 414 9.76 6.38 20.99
C ILE A 414 9.50 7.88 21.19
N SER A 415 10.11 8.74 20.38
CA SER A 415 9.97 10.19 20.55
C SER A 415 8.57 10.67 20.20
N GLY A 416 7.97 10.15 19.12
CA GLY A 416 6.60 10.46 18.73
C GLY A 416 5.59 10.04 19.81
N TRP A 417 5.75 8.86 20.44
CA TRP A 417 4.82 8.42 21.48
C TRP A 417 4.93 9.30 22.72
N ARG A 418 6.15 9.69 23.09
CA ARG A 418 6.38 10.63 24.20
C ARG A 418 5.76 11.99 23.95
N GLN A 419 5.82 12.49 22.71
CA GLN A 419 5.15 13.73 22.32
C GLN A 419 3.63 13.61 22.43
N LEU A 420 3.05 12.53 21.90
CA LEU A 420 1.59 12.28 21.95
C LEU A 420 1.08 12.11 23.39
N MET A 421 1.86 11.46 24.26
CA MET A 421 1.53 11.33 25.68
C MET A 421 1.59 12.66 26.43
N GLY A 422 2.55 13.53 26.10
CA GLY A 422 2.82 14.76 26.84
C GLY A 422 3.57 14.57 28.17
N PRO A 423 3.86 15.67 28.89
CA PRO A 423 4.53 15.66 30.20
C PRO A 423 3.89 14.70 31.21
N THR A 424 4.71 14.12 32.11
CA THR A 424 4.23 13.13 33.11
C THR A 424 3.17 13.68 34.06
N ASP A 425 3.22 14.97 34.36
CA ASP A 425 2.24 15.69 35.19
C ASP A 425 1.11 16.23 34.31
N PRO A 426 -0.14 15.77 34.50
CA PRO A 426 -1.29 16.23 33.71
C PRO A 426 -1.50 17.74 33.71
N ASN A 427 -1.18 18.45 34.80
CA ASN A 427 -1.34 19.92 34.83
C ASN A 427 -0.34 20.60 33.89
N LYS A 428 0.92 20.17 33.94
CA LYS A 428 1.95 20.64 33.00
C LYS A 428 1.62 20.23 31.57
N ALA A 429 1.07 19.03 31.41
CA ALA A 429 0.61 18.57 30.11
C ALA A 429 -0.50 19.48 29.58
N SER A 430 -1.46 19.88 30.42
CA SER A 430 -2.50 20.84 30.05
C SER A 430 -1.95 22.21 29.64
N ASP A 431 -0.89 22.69 30.32
CA ASP A 431 -0.28 23.99 30.04
C ASP A 431 0.61 23.97 28.77
N GLU A 432 1.40 22.93 28.57
CA GLU A 432 2.42 22.84 27.51
C GLU A 432 1.90 22.12 26.24
N SER A 433 0.89 21.26 26.40
CA SER A 433 0.41 20.33 25.37
C SER A 433 -1.02 19.88 25.68
N SER A 434 -1.97 20.83 25.66
CA SER A 434 -3.37 20.61 26.07
C SER A 434 -4.06 19.45 25.35
N GLU A 435 -3.61 19.16 24.13
CA GLU A 435 -4.10 18.04 23.30
C GLU A 435 -3.44 16.70 23.61
N SER A 436 -2.46 16.64 24.51
CA SER A 436 -1.78 15.38 24.85
C SER A 436 -2.70 14.41 25.61
N ILE A 437 -2.42 13.11 25.50
CA ILE A 437 -3.21 12.08 26.18
C ILE A 437 -3.21 12.30 27.72
N ARG A 438 -2.07 12.74 28.29
CA ARG A 438 -1.99 13.02 29.73
C ARG A 438 -2.75 14.27 30.15
N ALA A 439 -2.86 15.28 29.30
CA ALA A 439 -3.66 16.46 29.59
C ALA A 439 -5.16 16.12 29.64
N ILE A 440 -5.63 15.29 28.71
CA ILE A 440 -7.06 15.00 28.54
C ILE A 440 -7.55 13.92 29.52
N TYR A 441 -6.81 12.83 29.67
CA TYR A 441 -7.27 11.69 30.49
C TYR A 441 -6.55 11.57 31.84
N GLY A 442 -5.46 12.30 32.04
CA GLY A 442 -4.71 12.28 33.28
C GLY A 442 -5.41 13.06 34.39
N ARG A 443 -5.39 12.52 35.61
CA ARG A 443 -5.99 13.15 36.80
C ARG A 443 -4.94 13.76 37.71
N ASP A 444 -3.83 13.05 37.90
CA ASP A 444 -2.71 13.45 38.73
C ASP A 444 -1.42 12.72 38.29
N ILE A 445 -0.29 13.00 38.93
CA ILE A 445 1.02 12.42 38.57
C ILE A 445 1.03 10.88 38.65
N LEU A 446 0.27 10.29 39.58
CA LEU A 446 0.18 8.84 39.74
C LEU A 446 -0.75 8.23 38.68
N ARG A 447 -1.90 8.88 38.49
CA ARG A 447 -3.00 8.52 37.58
C ARG A 447 -2.98 9.40 36.35
N ASN A 448 -1.92 9.25 35.57
CA ASN A 448 -1.68 10.05 34.38
C ASN A 448 -2.07 9.32 33.09
N ALA A 449 -3.03 8.41 33.13
CA ALA A 449 -3.60 7.68 31.98
C ALA A 449 -2.68 6.72 31.21
N VAL A 450 -1.48 7.14 30.80
CA VAL A 450 -0.63 6.38 29.88
C VAL A 450 0.85 6.36 30.26
N HIS A 451 1.51 5.27 29.88
CA HIS A 451 2.94 5.05 30.03
C HIS A 451 3.59 4.71 28.69
N GLY A 452 4.87 5.00 28.57
CA GLY A 452 5.66 4.57 27.43
C GLY A 452 7.14 4.48 27.74
N SER A 453 7.83 3.67 26.93
CA SER A 453 9.27 3.48 27.02
C SER A 453 10.01 4.79 26.74
N SER A 454 11.14 4.97 27.43
CA SER A 454 12.02 6.13 27.23
C SER A 454 13.18 5.86 26.27
N ASN A 455 13.52 4.59 26.03
CA ASN A 455 14.62 4.16 25.17
C ASN A 455 14.41 2.70 24.69
N LYS A 456 15.25 2.26 23.75
CA LYS A 456 15.17 0.93 23.13
C LYS A 456 15.38 -0.23 24.10
N ASP A 457 16.22 -0.06 25.12
CA ASP A 457 16.48 -1.11 26.12
C ASP A 457 15.22 -1.37 26.96
N GLU A 458 14.49 -0.30 27.34
CA GLU A 458 13.20 -0.43 28.01
C GLU A 458 12.15 -1.11 27.12
N VAL A 459 12.12 -0.82 25.82
CA VAL A 459 11.22 -1.48 24.88
C VAL A 459 11.47 -2.99 24.89
N GLN A 460 12.71 -3.42 24.69
CA GLN A 460 13.06 -4.84 24.64
C GLN A 460 12.76 -5.54 25.97
N ARG A 461 13.11 -4.91 27.10
CA ARG A 461 12.88 -5.48 28.44
C ARG A 461 11.39 -5.66 28.72
N ILE A 462 10.57 -4.65 28.45
CA ILE A 462 9.12 -4.70 28.69
C ILE A 462 8.44 -5.66 27.72
N GLN A 463 8.87 -5.68 26.45
CA GLN A 463 8.38 -6.64 25.47
C GLN A 463 8.63 -8.07 25.92
N ASN A 464 9.84 -8.39 26.38
CA ASN A 464 10.16 -9.72 26.92
C ASN A 464 9.37 -10.05 28.19
N LEU A 465 9.13 -9.06 29.05
CA LEU A 465 8.37 -9.26 30.30
C LEU A 465 6.88 -9.55 30.03
N LEU A 466 6.27 -8.90 29.04
CA LEU A 466 4.82 -8.89 28.85
C LEU A 466 4.34 -9.72 27.66
N PHE A 467 5.14 -9.86 26.60
CA PHE A 467 4.73 -10.48 25.34
C PHE A 467 5.40 -11.83 25.08
N THR A 468 6.06 -12.43 26.08
CA THR A 468 6.56 -13.80 25.99
C THR A 468 5.39 -14.79 26.03
N GLY A 469 5.27 -15.65 25.00
CA GLY A 469 4.23 -16.67 24.87
C GLY A 469 3.01 -16.31 24.03
N ILE A 470 3.08 -15.24 23.22
CA ILE A 470 2.07 -14.99 22.18
C ILE A 470 2.55 -15.71 20.91
N GLU A 471 1.87 -16.80 20.56
CA GLU A 471 1.84 -17.24 19.15
C GLU A 471 1.25 -16.06 18.37
N ALA A 472 2.03 -15.50 17.45
CA ALA A 472 1.50 -14.55 16.50
C ALA A 472 0.28 -15.20 15.84
N ASN A 473 -0.86 -14.49 15.78
CA ASN A 473 -1.95 -14.93 14.92
C ASN A 473 -1.41 -14.94 13.49
N GLU A 474 -1.07 -16.13 13.00
CA GLU A 474 -0.64 -16.41 11.64
C GLU A 474 -1.86 -16.39 10.70
N GLU A 475 -2.45 -15.22 10.50
CA GLU A 475 -3.30 -14.94 9.34
C GLU A 475 -2.86 -13.61 8.72
N ASN A 476 -1.59 -13.57 8.31
CA ASN A 476 -0.99 -12.73 7.26
C ASN A 476 0.50 -12.53 7.56
N GLN A 477 1.32 -13.53 7.27
CA GLN A 477 2.73 -13.34 6.95
C GLN A 477 3.30 -14.62 6.35
N THR A 478 3.35 -14.66 5.02
CA THR A 478 4.22 -15.60 4.32
C THR A 478 5.65 -15.09 4.41
N ILE A 479 6.55 -15.99 4.81
CA ILE A 479 8.01 -15.94 4.68
C ILE A 479 8.75 -14.98 5.63
N SER A 480 9.02 -15.44 6.86
CA SER A 480 10.40 -15.46 7.40
C SER A 480 10.46 -16.26 8.69
N SER A 481 10.62 -17.57 8.59
CA SER A 481 10.92 -18.40 9.75
C SER A 481 11.89 -19.52 9.37
N ARG A 482 13.19 -19.19 9.37
CA ARG A 482 14.28 -20.16 9.59
C ARG A 482 15.63 -19.47 9.77
N SER A 483 15.76 -18.59 10.76
CA SER A 483 17.08 -18.30 11.35
C SER A 483 16.94 -17.60 12.70
N SER A 484 16.81 -18.38 13.77
CA SER A 484 17.11 -17.94 15.15
C SER A 484 16.90 -19.09 16.15
N ARG A 485 17.68 -20.16 15.99
CA ARG A 485 18.01 -21.05 17.11
C ARG A 485 19.47 -21.43 17.01
N ARG A 486 20.33 -20.59 17.61
CA ARG A 486 21.62 -20.89 18.25
C ARG A 486 22.29 -19.55 18.50
N ASP A 487 22.20 -19.06 19.73
CA ASP A 487 23.24 -18.21 20.32
C ASP A 487 23.04 -18.21 21.83
N SER A 488 23.74 -19.14 22.48
CA SER A 488 24.15 -19.09 23.88
C SER A 488 25.12 -20.26 24.08
N ILE A 489 26.43 -19.98 24.07
CA ILE A 489 27.48 -20.51 24.97
C ILE A 489 28.83 -20.07 24.37
N ASN A 490 29.49 -19.12 25.04
CA ASN A 490 30.90 -18.82 24.88
C ASN A 490 31.69 -19.75 25.82
N GLU A 491 32.39 -20.75 25.28
CA GLU A 491 33.59 -21.32 25.91
C GLU A 491 34.62 -21.63 24.81
N GLU A 492 35.87 -21.23 25.06
CA GLU A 492 37.02 -21.35 24.16
C GLU A 492 37.21 -22.80 23.66
N MET A 493 37.19 -23.01 22.34
CA MET A 493 37.55 -24.29 21.73
C MET A 493 38.47 -24.10 20.51
N ASP A 494 39.50 -24.95 20.52
CA ASP A 494 40.65 -25.06 19.61
C ASP A 494 40.24 -25.21 18.12
N MET A 495 40.77 -24.31 17.28
CA MET A 495 40.37 -24.09 15.87
C MET A 495 40.51 -25.33 14.96
N ASP A 496 41.35 -26.30 15.30
CA ASP A 496 41.58 -27.48 14.47
C ASP A 496 40.50 -28.57 14.60
N LYS A 497 39.66 -28.54 15.65
CA LYS A 497 38.54 -29.49 15.79
C LYS A 497 37.26 -29.01 15.11
N ALA A 498 37.03 -27.70 15.03
CA ALA A 498 35.83 -27.14 14.41
C ALA A 498 35.73 -27.48 12.90
N HIS A 499 36.86 -27.55 12.20
CA HIS A 499 36.88 -27.85 10.78
C HIS A 499 36.55 -29.33 10.46
N SER A 500 36.88 -30.25 11.37
CA SER A 500 36.57 -31.68 11.23
C SER A 500 35.08 -32.00 11.42
N TYR A 501 34.40 -31.28 12.32
CA TYR A 501 32.96 -31.45 12.55
C TYR A 501 32.10 -30.80 11.45
N ALA A 502 32.50 -29.62 10.95
CA ALA A 502 31.77 -28.94 9.87
C ALA A 502 31.75 -29.75 8.56
N VAL A 503 32.87 -30.40 8.20
CA VAL A 503 32.95 -31.25 7.00
C VAL A 503 32.07 -32.50 7.12
N LYS A 504 31.86 -33.02 8.34
CA LYS A 504 30.95 -34.16 8.56
C LYS A 504 29.48 -33.77 8.50
N GLU A 505 29.09 -32.65 9.09
CA GLU A 505 27.71 -32.15 8.99
C GLU A 505 27.33 -31.81 7.54
N GLU A 506 28.27 -31.28 6.74
CA GLU A 506 28.03 -30.94 5.34
C GLU A 506 27.88 -32.19 4.46
N GLN A 507 28.66 -33.25 4.72
CA GLN A 507 28.51 -34.55 4.03
C GLN A 507 27.23 -35.30 4.42
N GLU A 508 26.79 -35.22 5.67
CA GLU A 508 25.52 -35.82 6.11
C GLU A 508 24.31 -35.04 5.56
N ALA A 509 24.40 -33.72 5.46
CA ALA A 509 23.36 -32.88 4.84
C ALA A 509 23.24 -33.09 3.32
N GLU A 510 24.35 -33.31 2.60
CA GLU A 510 24.34 -33.66 1.17
C GLU A 510 23.72 -35.04 0.92
N SER A 511 23.99 -36.01 1.79
CA SER A 511 23.39 -37.35 1.69
C SER A 511 21.87 -37.30 1.94
N ALA A 512 21.40 -36.48 2.90
CA ALA A 512 19.98 -36.31 3.19
C ALA A 512 19.23 -35.62 2.03
N ARG A 513 19.82 -34.57 1.44
CA ARG A 513 19.25 -33.87 0.27
C ARG A 513 19.19 -34.75 -0.98
N SER A 514 20.11 -35.70 -1.10
CA SER A 514 20.12 -36.65 -2.21
C SER A 514 19.00 -37.69 -2.09
N GLN A 515 18.69 -38.14 -0.86
CA GLN A 515 17.57 -39.05 -0.60
C GLN A 515 16.21 -38.37 -0.76
N GLU A 516 16.08 -37.12 -0.30
CA GLU A 516 14.84 -36.34 -0.45
C GLU A 516 14.53 -36.04 -1.93
N ASN A 517 15.56 -35.80 -2.76
CA ASN A 517 15.38 -35.64 -4.21
C ASN A 517 15.06 -36.94 -4.97
N GLU A 518 15.39 -38.11 -4.42
CA GLU A 518 14.96 -39.40 -4.99
C GLU A 518 13.49 -39.69 -4.64
N GLU A 519 13.07 -39.42 -3.40
CA GLU A 519 11.66 -39.56 -2.99
C GLU A 519 10.71 -38.63 -3.76
N ILE A 520 11.13 -37.39 -4.03
CA ILE A 520 10.34 -36.43 -4.83
C ILE A 520 10.18 -36.91 -6.29
N LYS A 521 11.21 -37.54 -6.86
CA LYS A 521 11.14 -38.11 -8.22
C LYS A 521 10.24 -39.33 -8.31
N ASP A 522 10.18 -40.13 -7.25
CA ASP A 522 9.29 -41.28 -7.18
C ASP A 522 7.83 -40.83 -7.01
N GLU A 523 7.57 -39.77 -6.24
CA GLU A 523 6.23 -39.16 -6.13
C GLU A 523 5.77 -38.52 -7.44
N GLU A 524 6.63 -37.78 -8.15
CA GLU A 524 6.30 -37.21 -9.47
C GLU A 524 6.01 -38.29 -10.51
N ASN A 525 6.73 -39.41 -10.49
CA ASN A 525 6.46 -40.55 -11.37
C ASN A 525 5.13 -41.24 -11.03
N MET A 526 4.77 -41.35 -9.75
CA MET A 526 3.46 -41.90 -9.36
C MET A 526 2.31 -40.99 -9.80
N LEU A 527 2.45 -39.67 -9.64
CA LEU A 527 1.45 -38.70 -10.09
C LEU A 527 1.29 -38.68 -11.62
N ASN A 528 2.38 -38.72 -12.38
CA ASN A 528 2.29 -38.81 -13.84
C ASN A 528 1.64 -40.12 -14.31
N THR A 529 1.87 -41.23 -13.60
CA THR A 529 1.20 -42.50 -13.91
C THR A 529 -0.30 -42.44 -13.59
N GLN A 530 -0.68 -41.69 -12.55
CA GLN A 530 -2.08 -41.49 -12.17
C GLN A 530 -2.83 -40.61 -13.19
N ILE A 531 -2.19 -39.53 -13.67
CA ILE A 531 -2.75 -38.62 -14.68
C ILE A 531 -2.98 -39.35 -16.01
N VAL A 532 -2.04 -40.19 -16.45
CA VAL A 532 -2.21 -40.98 -17.69
C VAL A 532 -3.36 -41.98 -17.58
N ASN A 533 -3.55 -42.61 -16.42
CA ASN A 533 -4.67 -43.52 -16.19
C ASN A 533 -6.03 -42.79 -16.10
N ASP A 534 -6.05 -41.56 -15.60
CA ASP A 534 -7.25 -40.74 -15.53
C ASP A 534 -7.63 -40.17 -16.91
N GLU A 535 -6.67 -39.81 -17.75
CA GLU A 535 -6.90 -39.40 -19.15
C GLU A 535 -7.44 -40.56 -20.01
N GLU A 536 -6.90 -41.78 -19.88
CA GLU A 536 -7.45 -42.96 -20.56
C GLU A 536 -8.88 -43.29 -20.10
N ASN A 537 -9.20 -43.08 -18.81
CA ASN A 537 -10.56 -43.30 -18.29
C ASN A 537 -11.55 -42.22 -18.75
N ILE A 538 -11.10 -40.99 -18.99
CA ILE A 538 -11.93 -39.92 -19.56
C ILE A 538 -12.25 -40.22 -21.03
N GLU A 539 -11.27 -40.69 -21.81
CA GLU A 539 -11.47 -41.03 -23.22
C GLU A 539 -12.43 -42.23 -23.39
N VAL A 540 -12.34 -43.25 -22.53
CA VAL A 540 -13.27 -44.39 -22.53
C VAL A 540 -14.68 -43.99 -22.11
N ASN A 541 -14.83 -43.05 -21.17
CA ASN A 541 -16.13 -42.55 -20.73
C ASN A 541 -16.79 -41.62 -21.76
N LEU A 542 -16.02 -40.81 -22.49
CA LEU A 542 -16.55 -40.01 -23.62
C LEU A 542 -17.08 -40.93 -24.73
N ILE A 543 -16.34 -41.98 -25.09
CA ILE A 543 -16.77 -42.95 -26.12
C ILE A 543 -18.02 -43.73 -25.68
N HIS A 544 -18.17 -44.03 -24.38
CA HIS A 544 -19.40 -44.63 -23.85
C HIS A 544 -20.59 -43.65 -23.84
N SER A 545 -20.35 -42.36 -23.58
CA SER A 545 -21.40 -41.33 -23.62
C SER A 545 -21.89 -41.05 -25.04
N GLU A 546 -21.00 -41.05 -26.03
CA GLU A 546 -21.37 -40.87 -27.45
C GLU A 546 -22.12 -42.10 -27.99
N ARG A 547 -21.77 -43.33 -27.56
CA ARG A 547 -22.56 -44.53 -27.88
C ARG A 547 -23.95 -44.54 -27.25
N GLN A 548 -24.15 -43.95 -26.07
CA GLN A 548 -25.47 -43.81 -25.46
C GLN A 548 -26.32 -42.71 -26.11
N GLN A 549 -25.70 -41.70 -26.72
CA GLN A 549 -26.44 -40.69 -27.49
C GLN A 549 -26.84 -41.21 -28.88
N PHE A 550 -26.00 -42.01 -29.55
CA PHE A 550 -26.34 -42.62 -30.84
C PHE A 550 -27.39 -43.74 -30.75
N THR A 551 -27.57 -44.39 -29.60
CA THR A 551 -28.63 -45.40 -29.40
C THR A 551 -29.98 -44.81 -29.03
N ASN A 552 -30.05 -43.52 -28.67
CA ASN A 552 -31.29 -42.79 -28.39
C ASN A 552 -31.80 -41.96 -29.57
N SER A 553 -31.04 -41.85 -30.67
CA SER A 553 -31.48 -41.18 -31.91
C SER A 553 -32.17 -42.12 -32.91
N ASP A 554 -32.04 -43.43 -32.76
CA ASP A 554 -32.67 -44.43 -33.64
C ASP A 554 -34.10 -44.81 -33.21
N ASP A 555 -34.58 -44.28 -32.07
CA ASP A 555 -35.93 -44.57 -31.52
C ASP A 555 -36.92 -43.39 -31.68
N LYS A 556 -36.53 -42.32 -32.39
CA LYS A 556 -37.40 -41.15 -32.71
C LYS A 556 -37.70 -40.95 -34.20
N THR A 557 -37.27 -41.87 -35.05
CA THR A 557 -37.54 -41.87 -36.50
C THR A 557 -38.41 -43.05 -36.96
N GLN A 558 -39.11 -43.73 -36.03
CA GLN A 558 -40.10 -44.77 -36.36
C GLN A 558 -41.54 -44.44 -35.95
N HIS A 559 -41.82 -43.22 -35.50
CA HIS A 559 -43.18 -42.74 -35.25
C HIS A 559 -43.39 -41.38 -35.91
N GLU A 560 -43.51 -41.37 -37.25
CA GLU A 560 -44.28 -40.35 -38.01
C GLU A 560 -44.24 -40.56 -39.55
N GLU A 561 -43.97 -41.79 -40.02
CA GLU A 561 -44.25 -42.20 -41.41
C GLU A 561 -45.18 -43.41 -41.40
N ASN A 562 -46.45 -43.19 -41.05
CA ASN A 562 -47.56 -44.06 -41.43
C ASN A 562 -48.90 -43.35 -41.15
N GLU A 563 -49.20 -42.34 -41.94
CA GLU A 563 -50.58 -42.00 -42.30
C GLU A 563 -50.58 -41.49 -43.74
N LEU A 564 -50.52 -42.45 -44.65
CA LEU A 564 -50.90 -42.26 -46.05
C LEU A 564 -52.44 -42.25 -46.14
N THR A 565 -52.91 -41.47 -47.12
CA THR A 565 -54.17 -41.60 -47.89
C THR A 565 -55.49 -41.16 -47.24
N GLU A 566 -56.09 -40.08 -47.77
CA GLU A 566 -57.26 -40.17 -48.68
C GLU A 566 -57.64 -38.80 -49.32
N ILE A 567 -57.63 -38.77 -50.66
CA ILE A 567 -58.70 -38.30 -51.58
C ILE A 567 -59.12 -36.79 -51.61
N ILE A 568 -58.65 -36.09 -52.67
CA ILE A 568 -59.38 -35.35 -53.76
C ILE A 568 -60.54 -34.35 -53.46
N THR A 569 -60.44 -33.16 -54.11
CA THR A 569 -61.46 -32.14 -54.55
C THR A 569 -62.13 -31.23 -53.50
N ASP A 570 -62.48 -29.95 -53.71
CA ASP A 570 -62.50 -29.02 -54.85
C ASP A 570 -62.69 -27.55 -54.33
N THR A 571 -62.48 -26.57 -55.23
CA THR A 571 -63.12 -25.23 -55.29
C THR A 571 -62.73 -24.06 -54.34
N MET A 572 -62.12 -23.03 -54.97
CA MET A 572 -62.26 -21.57 -54.72
C MET A 572 -63.75 -21.11 -54.86
N PRO A 573 -64.23 -19.88 -54.50
CA PRO A 573 -63.49 -18.59 -54.63
C PRO A 573 -63.91 -17.34 -53.78
N ILE A 574 -63.11 -16.25 -53.95
CA ILE A 574 -63.42 -14.79 -54.03
C ILE A 574 -63.89 -13.97 -52.79
N GLY A 575 -63.26 -12.79 -52.64
CA GLY A 575 -63.90 -11.52 -52.21
C GLY A 575 -63.03 -10.64 -51.28
N GLU A 576 -62.23 -9.65 -51.72
CA GLU A 576 -62.57 -8.22 -51.96
C GLU A 576 -63.11 -7.48 -50.69
N SER A 577 -62.76 -6.26 -50.25
CA SER A 577 -61.99 -5.09 -50.75
C SER A 577 -61.96 -3.99 -49.65
N VAL A 578 -61.12 -2.94 -49.84
CA VAL A 578 -61.41 -1.48 -49.61
C VAL A 578 -61.30 -0.91 -48.18
N GLU A 579 -60.30 -0.03 -47.92
CA GLU A 579 -60.34 1.46 -47.76
C GLU A 579 -61.02 1.93 -46.45
N LYS A 580 -60.75 3.05 -45.78
CA LYS A 580 -59.98 4.31 -45.95
C LYS A 580 -60.20 5.10 -44.63
N THR A 581 -59.29 6.05 -44.31
CA THR A 581 -59.57 7.38 -43.67
C THR A 581 -60.17 7.38 -42.24
N GLU A 582 -60.03 8.35 -41.34
CA GLU A 582 -59.53 9.72 -41.32
C GLU A 582 -59.43 10.20 -39.84
N THR A 583 -58.52 11.15 -39.60
CA THR A 583 -58.59 12.38 -38.78
C THR A 583 -59.10 12.47 -37.32
N SER A 584 -58.34 13.32 -36.58
CA SER A 584 -58.75 14.36 -35.59
C SER A 584 -59.19 13.90 -34.19
N SER A 585 -58.98 14.59 -33.08
CA SER A 585 -58.33 15.86 -32.68
C SER A 585 -58.52 16.03 -31.17
N SER A 586 -57.65 16.82 -30.51
CA SER A 586 -57.93 17.70 -29.33
C SER A 586 -58.46 17.04 -28.04
N SER A 587 -58.17 17.47 -26.82
CA SER A 587 -57.57 18.65 -26.21
C SER A 587 -57.59 18.41 -24.68
N SER A 588 -56.77 19.17 -23.93
CA SER A 588 -57.06 19.75 -22.59
C SER A 588 -57.50 18.82 -21.44
N SER A 589 -57.20 19.02 -20.16
CA SER A 589 -56.34 19.88 -19.33
C SER A 589 -56.72 19.49 -17.88
N ASP A 590 -56.15 20.16 -16.89
CA ASP A 590 -56.50 20.15 -15.46
C ASP A 590 -55.76 19.03 -14.70
N THR A 591 -54.94 19.29 -13.68
CA THR A 591 -54.68 20.50 -12.88
C THR A 591 -53.31 20.35 -12.23
#